data_AF-A0A382M449-F1
#
_entry.id   AF-A0A382M449-F1
#
_cell.length_a   1.000
_cell.length_b   1.000
_cell.length_c   1.000
_cell.angle_alpha   90.00
_cell.angle_beta   90.00
_cell.angle_gamma   90.00
#
_symmetry.space_group_name_H-M   'P 1'
#
loop_
_entity.id
_entity.type
_entity.pdbx_description
1 polymer ?
#
loop_
_entity_poly.entity_id
_entity_poly.type
_entity_poly.pdbx_seq_one_letter_code
_entity_poly.pdbx_strand_id
1 'polypeptide(L)'
;MISNKKILILPGDGIGKEVMNEVFNIIDWMTKKKSVSFDISERLVGGSAYDKEGDSISDKTMDEAFKADAVLFGAVGGPQWDNVERSKRPEAALLRLRKELDLFANLRPAVVFDALANSSPLKSELIKSLDILILRELTSGVYFGKPRGIEKINDLEEKAIDTQSYTTSEIDRIGRVGFDLAKKRSNKVTSVEKSNVMETGMLWRKTITKLHEKEFNDVKLNHMLADNCAMQLVRNPKQFDVIVTDNLFGDMLSDVAAMLTGSLGMLPSASLGAVNEKGKRPG
;
A
#
# COMPACT_ATOMS: atom_id res chain seq x y z
N MET A 1 -18.33 13.90 25.89
CA MET A 1 -17.09 14.55 25.43
C MET A 1 -16.61 13.78 24.21
N ILE A 2 -16.35 14.45 23.08
CA ILE A 2 -15.73 13.78 21.93
C ILE A 2 -14.31 13.41 22.38
N SER A 3 -14.03 12.12 22.54
CA SER A 3 -12.69 11.63 22.86
C SER A 3 -11.73 12.15 21.79
N ASN A 4 -10.59 12.70 22.22
CA ASN A 4 -9.51 13.09 21.32
C ASN A 4 -9.08 11.85 20.50
N LYS A 5 -8.72 12.05 19.23
CA LYS A 5 -8.30 10.94 18.37
C LYS A 5 -6.89 10.51 18.72
N LYS A 6 -6.65 9.19 18.86
CA LYS A 6 -5.34 8.65 19.20
C LYS A 6 -4.51 8.38 17.96
N ILE A 7 -3.31 8.95 17.88
CA ILE A 7 -2.36 8.70 16.79
C ILE A 7 -1.12 8.00 17.35
N LEU A 8 -0.79 6.85 16.80
CA LEU A 8 0.50 6.20 17.05
C LEU A 8 1.48 6.63 15.97
N ILE A 9 2.60 7.22 16.35
CA ILE A 9 3.69 7.58 15.44
C ILE A 9 4.80 6.52 15.56
N LEU A 10 5.17 5.96 14.42
CA LEU A 10 6.24 4.98 14.26
C LEU A 10 7.31 5.55 13.32
N PRO A 11 8.31 6.29 13.83
CA PRO A 11 9.30 6.97 12.98
C PRO A 11 10.21 6.03 12.20
N GLY A 12 10.57 4.91 12.83
CA GLY A 12 11.42 3.87 12.25
C GLY A 12 12.88 4.31 12.07
N ASP A 13 13.41 4.11 10.86
CA ASP A 13 14.83 4.14 10.53
C ASP A 13 15.19 5.28 9.54
N GLY A 14 16.48 5.65 9.50
CA GLY A 14 17.01 6.65 8.58
C GLY A 14 16.24 7.97 8.61
N ILE A 15 15.88 8.46 7.42
CA ILE A 15 15.13 9.72 7.23
C ILE A 15 13.72 9.69 7.84
N GLY A 16 13.19 8.50 8.18
CA GLY A 16 11.87 8.33 8.80
C GLY A 16 11.71 9.17 10.07
N LYS A 17 12.77 9.29 10.86
CA LYS A 17 12.81 10.12 12.07
C LYS A 17 12.73 11.61 11.74
N GLU A 18 13.48 12.06 10.74
CA GLU A 18 13.52 13.45 10.31
C GLU A 18 12.15 13.90 9.78
N VAL A 19 11.53 13.10 8.91
CA VAL A 19 10.21 13.44 8.34
C VAL A 19 9.08 13.36 9.37
N MET A 20 9.14 12.43 10.34
CA MET A 20 8.14 12.38 11.41
C MET A 20 8.27 13.53 12.40
N ASN A 21 9.47 14.09 12.61
CA ASN A 21 9.63 15.32 13.38
C ASN A 21 8.84 16.49 12.77
N GLU A 22 8.79 16.59 11.45
CA GLU A 22 7.95 17.60 10.79
C GLU A 22 6.46 17.35 10.95
N VAL A 23 6.03 16.09 11.06
CA VAL A 23 4.64 15.75 11.41
C VAL A 23 4.29 16.27 12.80
N PHE A 24 5.17 16.13 13.79
CA PHE A 24 4.97 16.71 15.12
C PHE A 24 4.83 18.25 15.06
N ASN A 25 5.66 18.93 14.27
CA ASN A 25 5.58 20.38 14.07
C ASN A 25 4.21 20.80 13.48
N ILE A 26 3.70 20.05 12.50
CA ILE A 26 2.39 20.30 11.90
C ILE A 26 1.27 20.08 12.93
N ILE A 27 1.34 19.01 13.73
CA ILE A 27 0.33 18.73 14.76
C ILE A 27 0.33 19.82 15.85
N ASP A 28 1.50 20.28 16.28
CA ASP A 28 1.63 21.40 17.22
C ASP A 28 1.02 22.69 16.65
N TRP A 29 1.30 23.00 15.38
CA TRP A 29 0.70 24.14 14.69
C TRP A 29 -0.83 24.01 14.59
N MET A 30 -1.36 22.84 14.23
CA MET A 30 -2.80 22.58 14.18
C MET A 30 -3.46 22.77 15.55
N THR A 31 -2.81 22.30 16.60
CA THR A 31 -3.28 22.46 17.98
C THR A 31 -3.36 23.94 18.34
N LYS A 32 -2.31 24.72 18.05
CA LYS A 32 -2.22 26.15 18.38
C LYS A 32 -3.10 27.05 17.52
N LYS A 33 -3.34 26.70 16.25
CA LYS A 33 -3.97 27.60 15.26
C LYS A 33 -5.34 27.16 14.76
N LYS A 34 -5.68 25.88 14.89
CA LYS A 34 -6.93 25.30 14.36
C LYS A 34 -7.79 24.64 15.45
N SER A 35 -7.35 24.65 16.71
CA SER A 35 -8.04 24.00 17.83
C SER A 35 -8.35 22.51 17.57
N VAL A 36 -7.47 21.85 16.81
CA VAL A 36 -7.51 20.40 16.56
C VAL A 36 -6.33 19.78 17.29
N SER A 37 -6.62 18.93 18.28
CA SER A 37 -5.63 18.18 19.06
C SER A 37 -5.70 16.69 18.75
N PHE A 38 -4.66 15.96 19.15
CA PHE A 38 -4.58 14.50 19.06
C PHE A 38 -3.89 13.95 20.30
N ASP A 39 -4.25 12.74 20.70
CA ASP A 39 -3.51 11.99 21.72
C ASP A 39 -2.41 11.21 21.02
N ILE A 40 -1.18 11.71 21.09
CA ILE A 40 -0.04 11.14 20.35
C ILE A 40 0.73 10.18 21.26
N SER A 41 1.01 8.98 20.76
CA SER A 41 2.05 8.10 21.31
C SER A 41 3.10 7.79 20.27
N GLU A 42 4.34 7.55 20.70
CA GLU A 42 5.45 7.18 19.84
C GLU A 42 6.03 5.84 20.28
N ARG A 43 6.32 4.95 19.32
CA ARG A 43 6.96 3.65 19.58
C ARG A 43 8.00 3.31 18.54
N LEU A 44 8.88 2.38 18.90
CA LEU A 44 9.93 1.87 18.01
C LEU A 44 9.35 0.90 16.98
N VAL A 45 9.92 0.94 15.78
CA VAL A 45 9.67 -0.01 14.69
C VAL A 45 10.93 -0.15 13.81
N GLY A 46 11.00 -1.22 13.04
CA GLY A 46 12.08 -1.47 12.10
C GLY A 46 13.38 -1.83 12.79
N GLY A 47 14.49 -1.41 12.21
CA GLY A 47 15.81 -1.66 12.74
C GLY A 47 16.06 -1.00 14.10
N SER A 48 15.48 0.18 14.34
CA SER A 48 15.54 0.87 15.63
C SER A 48 14.87 0.08 16.77
N ALA A 49 13.82 -0.69 16.46
CA ALA A 49 13.22 -1.63 17.39
C ALA A 49 14.10 -2.88 17.54
N TYR A 50 14.65 -3.40 16.43
CA TYR A 50 15.53 -4.56 16.48
C TYR A 50 16.73 -4.34 17.41
N ASP A 51 17.39 -3.19 17.29
CA ASP A 51 18.57 -2.84 18.10
C ASP A 51 18.27 -2.72 19.60
N LYS A 52 17.03 -2.34 19.97
CA LYS A 52 16.63 -2.03 21.36
C LYS A 52 15.78 -3.11 22.03
N GLU A 53 14.94 -3.79 21.26
CA GLU A 53 13.92 -4.73 21.71
C GLU A 53 14.18 -6.16 21.19
N GLY A 54 15.16 -6.35 20.28
CA GLY A 54 15.55 -7.67 19.75
C GLY A 54 14.64 -8.23 18.64
N ASP A 55 13.69 -7.42 18.18
CA ASP A 55 12.73 -7.71 17.11
C ASP A 55 12.35 -6.42 16.37
N SER A 56 11.94 -6.50 15.11
CA SER A 56 11.62 -5.31 14.30
C SER A 56 10.30 -4.64 14.68
N ILE A 57 9.45 -5.32 15.45
CA ILE A 57 8.29 -4.72 16.10
C ILE A 57 7.84 -5.56 17.29
N SER A 58 7.75 -4.96 18.48
CA SER A 58 7.28 -5.67 19.67
C SER A 58 5.76 -5.81 19.73
N ASP A 59 5.29 -6.82 20.46
CA ASP A 59 3.86 -7.01 20.77
C ASP A 59 3.25 -5.78 21.46
N LYS A 60 4.05 -5.11 22.31
CA LYS A 60 3.65 -3.84 22.93
C LYS A 60 3.37 -2.76 21.88
N THR A 61 4.13 -2.69 20.79
CA THR A 61 3.90 -1.72 19.71
C THR A 61 2.64 -2.10 18.94
N MET A 62 2.45 -3.39 18.64
CA MET A 62 1.23 -3.89 18.00
C MET A 62 -0.04 -3.60 18.83
N ASP A 63 0.01 -3.81 20.14
CA ASP A 63 -1.08 -3.51 21.07
C ASP A 63 -1.48 -2.02 21.04
N GLU A 64 -0.50 -1.13 20.90
CA GLU A 64 -0.78 0.30 20.74
C GLU A 64 -1.38 0.62 19.38
N ALA A 65 -0.90 -0.04 18.31
CA ALA A 65 -1.42 0.13 16.97
C ALA A 65 -2.90 -0.28 16.88
N PHE A 66 -3.29 -1.40 17.50
CA PHE A 66 -4.70 -1.81 17.59
C PHE A 66 -5.58 -0.82 18.36
N LYS A 67 -5.02 -0.11 19.34
CA LYS A 67 -5.73 0.88 20.16
C LYS A 67 -5.77 2.27 19.53
N ALA A 68 -4.91 2.55 18.55
CA ALA A 68 -4.85 3.84 17.87
C ALA A 68 -6.04 4.04 16.90
N ASP A 69 -6.36 5.31 16.61
CA ASP A 69 -7.27 5.67 15.52
C ASP A 69 -6.58 5.73 14.17
N ALA A 70 -5.30 6.08 14.15
CA ALA A 70 -4.44 6.01 12.98
C ALA A 70 -2.99 5.70 13.38
N VAL A 71 -2.25 5.04 12.49
CA VAL A 71 -0.79 4.89 12.61
C VAL A 71 -0.10 5.75 11.56
N LEU A 72 0.73 6.71 12.01
CA LEU A 72 1.62 7.45 11.11
C LEU A 72 2.99 6.79 11.12
N PHE A 73 3.43 6.38 9.93
CA PHE A 73 4.62 5.56 9.74
C PHE A 73 5.66 6.34 8.93
N GLY A 74 6.89 6.37 9.42
CA GLY A 74 8.04 6.96 8.73
C GLY A 74 8.61 6.02 7.67
N ALA A 75 9.84 5.54 7.91
CA ALA A 75 10.54 4.62 7.02
C ALA A 75 11.17 3.49 7.84
N VAL A 76 11.42 2.34 7.23
CA VAL A 76 12.16 1.24 7.86
C VAL A 76 13.18 0.67 6.89
N GLY A 77 14.25 0.09 7.41
CA GLY A 77 15.29 -0.55 6.63
C GLY A 77 16.61 0.20 6.64
N GLY A 78 17.65 -0.50 6.22
CA GLY A 78 19.02 0.01 6.13
C GLY A 78 20.02 -1.13 6.00
N PRO A 79 21.17 -0.93 5.31
CA PRO A 79 22.13 -2.00 5.00
C PRO A 79 22.66 -2.75 6.23
N GLN A 80 22.65 -2.09 7.39
CA GLN A 80 23.11 -2.69 8.65
C GLN A 80 22.29 -3.91 9.10
N TRP A 81 21.04 -4.06 8.64
CA TRP A 81 20.17 -5.17 9.02
C TRP A 81 19.96 -6.22 7.90
N ASP A 82 20.69 -6.14 6.79
CA ASP A 82 20.55 -7.07 5.66
C ASP A 82 20.83 -8.53 6.05
N ASN A 83 21.72 -8.75 7.02
CA ASN A 83 22.10 -10.08 7.51
C ASN A 83 21.27 -10.57 8.70
N VAL A 84 20.27 -9.81 9.14
CA VAL A 84 19.34 -10.25 10.19
C VAL A 84 18.40 -11.33 9.64
N GLU A 85 17.97 -12.24 10.53
CA GLU A 85 16.95 -13.25 10.23
C GLU A 85 15.74 -12.61 9.56
N ARG A 86 15.25 -13.18 8.45
CA ARG A 86 14.20 -12.59 7.61
C ARG A 86 12.94 -12.19 8.39
N SER A 87 12.58 -12.96 9.43
CA SER A 87 11.44 -12.70 10.32
C SER A 87 11.61 -11.45 11.19
N LYS A 88 12.85 -11.04 11.45
CA LYS A 88 13.23 -9.92 12.31
C LYS A 88 13.82 -8.73 11.55
N ARG A 89 13.89 -8.80 10.22
CA ARG A 89 14.32 -7.67 9.40
C ARG A 89 13.36 -6.50 9.54
N PRO A 90 13.80 -5.25 9.32
CA PRO A 90 12.95 -4.06 9.46
C PRO A 90 11.66 -4.13 8.65
N GLU A 91 11.70 -4.69 7.43
CA GLU A 91 10.53 -4.81 6.54
C GLU A 91 9.48 -5.80 7.07
N ALA A 92 9.88 -6.77 7.90
CA ALA A 92 8.96 -7.72 8.51
C ALA A 92 7.96 -7.02 9.45
N ALA A 93 8.37 -5.93 10.10
CA ALA A 93 7.49 -5.11 10.93
C ALA A 93 6.32 -4.52 10.14
N LEU A 94 6.61 -4.01 8.94
CA LEU A 94 5.59 -3.42 8.06
C LEU A 94 4.62 -4.49 7.55
N LEU A 95 5.12 -5.68 7.20
CA LEU A 95 4.27 -6.81 6.80
C LEU A 95 3.38 -7.29 7.96
N ARG A 96 3.92 -7.37 9.17
CA ARG A 96 3.17 -7.74 10.38
C ARG A 96 2.06 -6.72 10.68
N LEU A 97 2.38 -5.42 10.69
CA LEU A 97 1.39 -4.34 10.88
C LEU A 97 0.23 -4.46 9.89
N ARG A 98 0.55 -4.57 8.60
CA ARG A 98 -0.46 -4.68 7.53
C ARG A 98 -1.33 -5.91 7.70
N LYS A 99 -0.75 -7.06 8.04
CA LYS A 99 -1.47 -8.33 8.15
C LYS A 99 -2.34 -8.39 9.39
N GLU A 100 -1.81 -8.03 10.55
CA GLU A 100 -2.53 -8.14 11.83
C GLU A 100 -3.62 -7.08 11.98
N LEU A 101 -3.45 -5.89 11.39
CA LEU A 101 -4.49 -4.85 11.32
C LEU A 101 -5.45 -5.04 10.13
N ASP A 102 -5.26 -6.09 9.30
CA ASP A 102 -5.98 -6.37 8.06
C ASP A 102 -6.13 -5.13 7.14
N LEU A 103 -5.02 -4.41 6.92
CA LEU A 103 -4.98 -3.20 6.10
C LEU A 103 -4.92 -3.54 4.60
N PHE A 104 -5.93 -4.23 4.10
CA PHE A 104 -5.93 -4.84 2.77
C PHE A 104 -5.91 -3.86 1.60
N ALA A 105 -6.38 -2.62 1.77
CA ALA A 105 -6.49 -1.64 0.70
C ALA A 105 -5.36 -0.61 0.79
N ASN A 106 -4.34 -0.72 -0.07
CA ASN A 106 -3.29 0.28 -0.19
C ASN A 106 -3.60 1.27 -1.31
N LEU A 107 -3.69 2.55 -0.96
CA LEU A 107 -3.94 3.66 -1.86
C LEU A 107 -2.62 4.41 -2.10
N ARG A 108 -2.18 4.47 -3.35
CA ARG A 108 -0.99 5.21 -3.80
C ARG A 108 -1.38 6.17 -4.93
N PRO A 109 -1.72 7.43 -4.62
CA PRO A 109 -1.91 8.46 -5.64
C PRO A 109 -0.57 8.81 -6.29
N ALA A 110 -0.54 8.81 -7.63
CA ALA A 110 0.55 9.31 -8.45
C ALA A 110 0.07 10.58 -9.16
N VAL A 111 0.35 11.71 -8.54
CA VAL A 111 -0.09 13.04 -8.99
C VAL A 111 1.12 13.85 -9.41
N VAL A 112 1.04 14.48 -10.58
CA VAL A 112 2.05 15.45 -11.04
C VAL A 112 1.49 16.86 -10.92
N PHE A 113 2.08 17.64 -10.03
CA PHE A 113 1.86 19.08 -10.01
C PHE A 113 2.58 19.71 -11.19
N ASP A 114 1.91 20.59 -11.93
CA ASP A 114 2.49 21.20 -13.15
C ASP A 114 3.80 21.96 -12.86
N ALA A 115 3.95 22.53 -11.65
CA ALA A 115 5.19 23.17 -11.19
C ALA A 115 6.38 22.20 -11.07
N LEU A 116 6.11 20.90 -10.90
CA LEU A 116 7.10 19.84 -10.74
C LEU A 116 7.17 18.92 -11.97
N ALA A 117 6.45 19.23 -13.05
CA ALA A 117 6.42 18.40 -14.26
C ALA A 117 7.81 18.16 -14.86
N ASN A 118 8.76 19.08 -14.67
CA ASN A 118 10.13 18.94 -15.18
C ASN A 118 11.01 18.00 -14.35
N SER A 119 10.56 17.55 -13.17
CA SER A 119 11.26 16.53 -12.38
C SER A 119 11.03 15.12 -12.94
N SER A 120 9.95 14.92 -13.69
CA SER A 120 9.63 13.64 -14.32
C SER A 120 10.70 13.26 -15.36
N PRO A 121 11.08 11.96 -15.46
CA PRO A 121 11.97 11.47 -16.52
C PRO A 121 11.28 11.40 -17.89
N LEU A 122 9.96 11.51 -17.96
CA LEU A 122 9.19 11.53 -19.19
C LEU A 122 8.96 12.94 -19.73
N LYS A 123 8.73 13.04 -21.05
CA LYS A 123 8.35 14.28 -21.71
C LYS A 123 7.11 14.91 -21.05
N SER A 124 7.17 16.21 -20.79
CA SER A 124 6.18 16.92 -19.97
C SER A 124 4.75 16.79 -20.52
N GLU A 125 4.55 16.72 -21.83
CA GLU A 125 3.23 16.57 -22.45
C GLU A 125 2.53 15.24 -22.10
N LEU A 126 3.29 14.21 -21.69
CA LEU A 126 2.76 12.91 -21.29
C LEU A 126 2.29 12.91 -19.82
N ILE A 127 2.90 13.71 -18.96
CA ILE A 127 2.77 13.65 -17.49
C ILE A 127 2.13 14.90 -16.86
N LYS A 128 2.03 16.03 -17.58
CA LYS A 128 1.36 17.22 -17.06
C LYS A 128 -0.07 16.90 -16.64
N SER A 129 -0.45 17.37 -15.45
CA SER A 129 -1.75 17.10 -14.82
C SER A 129 -2.09 15.62 -14.67
N LEU A 130 -1.08 14.75 -14.55
CA LEU A 130 -1.31 13.34 -14.26
C LEU A 130 -1.94 13.18 -12.88
N ASP A 131 -3.01 12.39 -12.79
CA ASP A 131 -3.68 12.03 -11.53
C ASP A 131 -4.20 10.59 -11.65
N ILE A 132 -3.36 9.64 -11.24
CA ILE A 132 -3.72 8.21 -11.17
C ILE A 132 -3.77 7.79 -9.71
N LEU A 133 -4.73 6.94 -9.36
CA LEU A 133 -4.76 6.23 -8.09
C LEU A 133 -4.50 4.74 -8.32
N ILE A 134 -3.43 4.22 -7.73
CA ILE A 134 -3.19 2.78 -7.68
C ILE A 134 -3.73 2.23 -6.37
N LEU A 135 -4.67 1.31 -6.49
CA LEU A 135 -5.26 0.54 -5.41
C LEU A 135 -4.69 -0.88 -5.44
N ARG A 136 -3.82 -1.17 -4.49
CA ARG A 136 -3.11 -2.45 -4.34
C ARG A 136 -3.76 -3.26 -3.21
N GLU A 137 -4.07 -4.52 -3.47
CA GLU A 137 -4.37 -5.47 -2.40
C GLU A 137 -3.08 -5.75 -1.60
N LEU A 138 -3.12 -5.66 -0.27
CA LEU A 138 -1.90 -5.53 0.54
C LEU A 138 -1.64 -6.70 1.52
N THR A 139 -2.61 -7.60 1.71
CA THR A 139 -2.60 -8.58 2.81
C THR A 139 -2.73 -10.04 2.36
N SER A 140 -2.81 -10.28 1.04
CA SER A 140 -2.96 -11.59 0.43
C SER A 140 -1.99 -11.73 -0.77
N GLY A 141 -2.19 -12.76 -1.61
CA GLY A 141 -1.29 -13.06 -2.72
C GLY A 141 0.05 -13.66 -2.29
N VAL A 142 1.01 -13.67 -3.22
CA VAL A 142 2.33 -14.34 -3.09
C VAL A 142 3.15 -13.87 -1.89
N TYR A 143 2.88 -12.66 -1.39
CA TYR A 143 3.53 -12.10 -0.21
C TYR A 143 3.19 -12.87 1.08
N PHE A 144 1.99 -13.46 1.16
CA PHE A 144 1.47 -14.12 2.36
C PHE A 144 1.03 -15.57 2.14
N GLY A 145 0.92 -16.01 0.88
CA GLY A 145 0.44 -17.34 0.54
C GLY A 145 1.36 -18.46 1.02
N LYS A 146 0.73 -19.60 1.31
CA LYS A 146 1.37 -20.84 1.74
C LYS A 146 0.95 -21.99 0.82
N PRO A 147 1.79 -23.02 0.60
CA PRO A 147 3.14 -23.20 1.16
C PRO A 147 4.16 -22.20 0.61
N ARG A 148 5.25 -21.98 1.36
CA ARG A 148 6.40 -21.20 0.92
C ARG A 148 7.68 -21.62 1.63
N GLY A 149 8.83 -21.43 1.00
CA GLY A 149 10.13 -21.78 1.57
C GLY A 149 11.12 -22.24 0.51
N ILE A 150 12.33 -22.57 0.95
CA ILE A 150 13.37 -23.19 0.13
C ILE A 150 13.67 -24.56 0.74
N GLU A 151 13.58 -25.61 -0.06
CA GLU A 151 13.85 -26.99 0.33
C GLU A 151 14.99 -27.58 -0.52
N LYS A 152 15.88 -28.35 0.11
CA LYS A 152 16.86 -29.15 -0.64
C LYS A 152 16.15 -30.34 -1.26
N ILE A 153 16.29 -30.51 -2.57
CA ILE A 153 15.89 -31.73 -3.26
C ILE A 153 17.00 -32.78 -3.09
N ASN A 154 18.26 -32.36 -3.28
CA ASN A 154 19.47 -33.16 -3.07
C ASN A 154 20.68 -32.24 -2.78
N ASP A 155 21.89 -32.78 -2.68
CA ASP A 155 23.11 -32.01 -2.34
C ASP A 155 23.48 -30.93 -3.37
N LEU A 156 22.95 -30.99 -4.59
CA LEU A 156 23.25 -30.07 -5.70
C LEU A 156 22.04 -29.24 -6.15
N GLU A 157 20.86 -29.44 -5.57
CA GLU A 157 19.62 -28.86 -6.06
C GLU A 157 18.69 -28.41 -4.93
N GLU A 158 18.23 -27.17 -5.01
CA GLU A 158 17.26 -26.55 -4.11
C GLU A 158 16.05 -26.09 -4.90
N LYS A 159 14.88 -26.13 -4.25
CA LYS A 159 13.61 -25.67 -4.79
C LYS A 159 13.01 -24.62 -3.88
N ALA A 160 12.66 -23.48 -4.47
CA ALA A 160 11.91 -22.43 -3.79
C ALA A 160 10.44 -22.48 -4.19
N ILE A 161 9.55 -22.19 -3.25
CA ILE A 161 8.11 -22.03 -3.49
C ILE A 161 7.66 -20.73 -2.81
N ASP A 162 6.89 -19.94 -3.54
CA ASP A 162 6.01 -18.91 -3.01
C ASP A 162 4.65 -19.05 -3.69
N THR A 163 3.56 -19.06 -2.91
CA THR A 163 2.23 -19.38 -3.45
C THR A 163 1.41 -18.12 -3.69
N GLN A 164 1.07 -17.83 -4.95
CA GLN A 164 0.04 -16.83 -5.27
C GLN A 164 -1.34 -17.42 -5.01
N SER A 165 -2.09 -16.87 -4.05
CA SER A 165 -3.45 -17.32 -3.73
C SER A 165 -4.36 -16.16 -3.33
N TYR A 166 -5.60 -16.25 -3.78
CA TYR A 166 -6.68 -15.31 -3.50
C TYR A 166 -8.01 -16.05 -3.37
N THR A 167 -8.81 -15.65 -2.39
CA THR A 167 -10.22 -16.00 -2.27
C THR A 167 -11.09 -14.95 -2.96
N THR A 168 -12.29 -15.35 -3.37
CA THR A 168 -13.28 -14.42 -3.96
C THR A 168 -13.55 -13.22 -3.05
N SER A 169 -13.63 -13.42 -1.73
CA SER A 169 -13.88 -12.34 -0.76
C SER A 169 -12.75 -11.33 -0.68
N GLU A 170 -11.49 -11.76 -0.83
CA GLU A 170 -10.33 -10.86 -0.82
C GLU A 170 -10.31 -9.97 -2.07
N ILE A 171 -10.71 -10.52 -3.22
CA ILE A 171 -10.81 -9.78 -4.48
C ILE A 171 -12.04 -8.87 -4.47
N ASP A 172 -13.17 -9.33 -3.94
CA ASP A 172 -14.41 -8.56 -3.84
C ASP A 172 -14.22 -7.31 -2.97
N ARG A 173 -13.61 -7.45 -1.78
CA ARG A 173 -13.40 -6.31 -0.86
C ARG A 173 -12.52 -5.21 -1.46
N ILE A 174 -11.45 -5.55 -2.18
CA ILE A 174 -10.58 -4.55 -2.82
C ILE A 174 -11.23 -3.96 -4.08
N GLY A 175 -11.97 -4.78 -4.84
CA GLY A 175 -12.76 -4.33 -5.99
C GLY A 175 -13.79 -3.27 -5.61
N ARG A 176 -14.54 -3.48 -4.52
CA ARG A 176 -15.52 -2.52 -3.99
C ARG A 176 -14.89 -1.18 -3.67
N VAL A 177 -13.76 -1.19 -2.97
CA VAL A 177 -12.99 0.03 -2.66
C VAL A 177 -12.56 0.73 -3.96
N GLY A 178 -12.12 -0.01 -4.96
CA GLY A 178 -11.74 0.53 -6.27
C GLY A 178 -12.89 1.24 -6.98
N PHE A 179 -14.06 0.61 -7.04
CA PHE A 179 -15.25 1.22 -7.66
C PHE A 179 -15.76 2.44 -6.88
N ASP A 180 -15.81 2.36 -5.53
CA ASP A 180 -16.20 3.48 -4.68
C ASP A 180 -15.28 4.70 -4.84
N LEU A 181 -13.97 4.46 -4.97
CA LEU A 181 -12.99 5.52 -5.23
C LEU A 181 -13.16 6.11 -6.63
N ALA A 182 -13.38 5.27 -7.66
CA ALA A 182 -13.60 5.73 -9.02
C ALA A 182 -14.81 6.65 -9.14
N LYS A 183 -15.92 6.36 -8.44
CA LYS A 183 -17.12 7.22 -8.40
C LYS A 183 -16.85 8.64 -7.89
N LYS A 184 -15.81 8.81 -7.06
CA LYS A 184 -15.38 10.12 -6.52
C LYS A 184 -14.32 10.79 -7.38
N ARG A 185 -13.92 10.15 -8.49
CA ARG A 185 -12.87 10.59 -9.41
C ARG A 185 -13.45 10.67 -10.82
N SER A 186 -12.74 10.17 -11.84
CA SER A 186 -13.17 10.23 -13.24
C SER A 186 -14.05 9.03 -13.65
N ASN A 187 -14.64 8.34 -12.66
CA ASN A 187 -15.58 7.24 -12.82
C ASN A 187 -15.06 6.10 -13.72
N LYS A 188 -13.76 5.78 -13.62
CA LYS A 188 -13.11 4.73 -14.40
C LYS A 188 -12.20 3.84 -13.56
N VAL A 189 -12.37 2.53 -13.72
CA VAL A 189 -11.51 1.49 -13.14
C VAL A 189 -10.79 0.73 -14.26
N THR A 190 -9.49 0.52 -14.09
CA THR A 190 -8.73 -0.50 -14.83
C THR A 190 -8.31 -1.60 -13.87
N SER A 191 -8.91 -2.78 -14.01
CA SER A 191 -8.52 -3.98 -13.27
C SER A 191 -7.31 -4.63 -13.95
N VAL A 192 -6.22 -4.79 -13.22
CA VAL A 192 -4.95 -5.26 -13.76
C VAL A 192 -4.54 -6.60 -13.14
N GLU A 193 -4.23 -7.57 -13.98
CA GLU A 193 -4.02 -8.97 -13.59
C GLU A 193 -3.24 -9.75 -14.68
N LYS A 194 -3.15 -11.10 -14.61
CA LYS A 194 -2.43 -11.93 -15.59
C LYS A 194 -3.19 -13.21 -16.01
N SER A 195 -4.44 -13.05 -16.47
CA SER A 195 -5.41 -14.15 -16.69
C SER A 195 -5.06 -15.05 -17.88
N ASN A 196 -4.15 -14.60 -18.73
CA ASN A 196 -3.68 -15.41 -19.85
C ASN A 196 -2.68 -16.49 -19.42
N VAL A 197 -2.21 -16.47 -18.16
CA VAL A 197 -1.26 -17.46 -17.62
C VAL A 197 -1.70 -17.97 -16.24
N MET A 198 -2.22 -17.10 -15.37
CA MET A 198 -2.45 -17.44 -13.96
C MET A 198 -3.94 -17.71 -13.66
N GLU A 199 -4.24 -18.81 -12.99
CA GLU A 199 -5.58 -19.13 -12.48
C GLU A 199 -6.07 -18.07 -11.50
N THR A 200 -5.18 -17.52 -10.67
CA THR A 200 -5.51 -16.39 -9.78
C THR A 200 -5.89 -15.15 -10.58
N GLY A 201 -5.27 -14.91 -11.74
CA GLY A 201 -5.66 -13.84 -12.67
C GLY A 201 -7.04 -14.09 -13.28
N MET A 202 -7.33 -15.33 -13.70
CA MET A 202 -8.67 -15.71 -14.18
C MET A 202 -9.75 -15.50 -13.10
N LEU A 203 -9.48 -15.93 -11.86
CA LEU A 203 -10.39 -15.72 -10.73
C LEU A 203 -10.57 -14.23 -10.41
N TRP A 204 -9.48 -13.46 -10.43
CA TRP A 204 -9.51 -12.02 -10.22
C TRP A 204 -10.42 -11.32 -11.22
N ARG A 205 -10.14 -11.53 -12.51
CA ARG A 205 -10.93 -10.97 -13.60
C ARG A 205 -12.40 -11.31 -13.47
N LYS A 206 -12.72 -12.60 -13.29
CA LYS A 206 -14.09 -13.10 -13.11
C LYS A 206 -14.80 -12.43 -11.93
N THR A 207 -14.11 -12.27 -10.80
CA THR A 207 -14.70 -11.70 -9.59
C THR A 207 -14.98 -10.21 -9.75
N ILE A 208 -14.01 -9.43 -10.28
CA ILE A 208 -14.18 -8.01 -10.53
C ILE A 208 -15.28 -7.74 -11.56
N THR A 209 -15.35 -8.52 -12.64
CA THR A 209 -16.42 -8.39 -13.64
C THR A 209 -17.80 -8.64 -13.02
N LYS A 210 -17.95 -9.71 -12.23
CA LYS A 210 -19.24 -10.01 -11.56
C LYS A 210 -19.65 -8.93 -10.56
N LEU A 211 -18.70 -8.40 -9.80
CA LEU A 211 -18.95 -7.31 -8.86
C LEU A 211 -19.43 -6.06 -9.60
N HIS A 212 -18.76 -5.71 -10.70
CA HIS A 212 -19.13 -4.57 -11.55
C HIS A 212 -20.56 -4.70 -12.09
N GLU A 213 -20.89 -5.83 -12.72
CA GLU A 213 -22.22 -6.09 -13.29
C GLU A 213 -23.33 -6.01 -12.25
N LYS A 214 -23.05 -6.48 -11.03
CA LYS A 214 -24.03 -6.55 -9.95
C LYS A 214 -24.29 -5.20 -9.28
N GLU A 215 -23.26 -4.37 -9.09
CA GLU A 215 -23.33 -3.24 -8.15
C GLU A 215 -22.74 -1.91 -8.66
N PHE A 216 -21.94 -1.94 -9.73
CA PHE A 216 -21.18 -0.77 -10.19
C PHE A 216 -21.23 -0.58 -11.71
N ASN A 217 -22.36 -0.97 -12.34
CA ASN A 217 -22.56 -0.90 -13.79
C ASN A 217 -22.44 0.52 -14.37
N ASP A 218 -22.53 1.54 -13.51
CA ASP A 218 -22.36 2.96 -13.82
C ASP A 218 -20.89 3.41 -13.90
N VAL A 219 -19.93 2.59 -13.44
CA VAL A 219 -18.50 2.86 -13.51
C VAL A 219 -17.89 2.26 -14.78
N LYS A 220 -17.03 2.98 -15.49
CA LYS A 220 -16.34 2.43 -16.67
C LYS A 220 -15.27 1.42 -16.24
N LEU A 221 -15.48 0.13 -16.50
CA LEU A 221 -14.51 -0.93 -16.24
C LEU A 221 -13.71 -1.31 -17.49
N ASN A 222 -12.38 -1.44 -17.35
CA ASN A 222 -11.50 -2.07 -18.33
C ASN A 222 -10.65 -3.14 -17.64
N HIS A 223 -10.27 -4.18 -18.37
CA HIS A 223 -9.28 -5.15 -17.91
C HIS A 223 -8.01 -5.01 -18.73
N MET A 224 -6.86 -5.13 -18.08
CA MET A 224 -5.56 -5.05 -18.72
C MET A 224 -4.59 -6.04 -18.09
N LEU A 225 -3.72 -6.65 -18.89
CA LEU A 225 -2.66 -7.50 -18.36
C LEU A 225 -1.57 -6.65 -17.68
N ALA A 226 -0.97 -7.14 -16.61
CA ALA A 226 0.01 -6.39 -15.79
C ALA A 226 1.21 -5.87 -16.59
N ASP A 227 1.73 -6.66 -17.52
CA ASP A 227 2.81 -6.27 -18.44
C ASP A 227 2.39 -5.16 -19.41
N ASN A 228 1.20 -5.28 -20.00
CA ASN A 228 0.67 -4.20 -20.84
C ASN A 228 0.43 -2.93 -20.02
N CYS A 229 -0.07 -3.04 -18.78
CA CYS A 229 -0.26 -1.91 -17.90
C CYS A 229 1.07 -1.18 -17.61
N ALA A 230 2.15 -1.92 -17.34
CA ALA A 230 3.47 -1.33 -17.17
C ALA A 230 3.92 -0.54 -18.42
N MET A 231 3.71 -1.10 -19.62
CA MET A 231 4.00 -0.38 -20.88
C MET A 231 3.12 0.87 -21.04
N GLN A 232 1.83 0.79 -20.72
CA GLN A 232 0.88 1.88 -20.85
C GLN A 232 1.14 3.02 -19.86
N LEU A 233 1.64 2.73 -18.66
CA LEU A 233 2.09 3.74 -17.70
C LEU A 233 3.21 4.61 -18.27
N VAL A 234 4.10 4.04 -19.09
CA VAL A 234 5.14 4.82 -19.77
C VAL A 234 4.60 5.51 -21.02
N ARG A 235 3.81 4.80 -21.83
CA ARG A 235 3.38 5.26 -23.16
C ARG A 235 2.31 6.35 -23.11
N ASN A 236 1.29 6.18 -22.26
CA ASN A 236 0.13 7.07 -22.19
C ASN A 236 -0.51 6.99 -20.79
N PRO A 237 0.17 7.47 -19.72
CA PRO A 237 -0.29 7.29 -18.35
C PRO A 237 -1.63 7.97 -18.06
N LYS A 238 -1.91 9.12 -18.69
CA LYS A 238 -3.17 9.89 -18.52
C LYS A 238 -4.44 9.14 -18.94
N GLN A 239 -4.33 7.95 -19.53
CA GLN A 239 -5.49 7.11 -19.79
C GLN A 239 -6.10 6.52 -18.51
N PHE A 240 -5.35 6.44 -17.41
CA PHE A 240 -5.80 5.78 -16.17
C PHE A 240 -6.46 6.78 -15.21
N ASP A 241 -7.39 6.25 -14.41
CA ASP A 241 -8.00 6.95 -13.28
C ASP A 241 -7.70 6.14 -12.00
N VAL A 242 -8.46 5.06 -11.76
CA VAL A 242 -8.16 4.09 -10.71
C VAL A 242 -7.65 2.80 -11.33
N ILE A 243 -6.48 2.33 -10.90
CA ILE A 243 -5.96 1.00 -11.21
C ILE A 243 -6.18 0.12 -9.98
N VAL A 244 -6.81 -1.04 -10.15
CA VAL A 244 -7.02 -2.01 -9.07
C VAL A 244 -6.30 -3.29 -9.42
N THR A 245 -5.44 -3.78 -8.53
CA THR A 245 -4.59 -4.93 -8.83
C THR A 245 -4.16 -5.69 -7.57
N ASP A 246 -3.53 -6.84 -7.77
CA ASP A 246 -3.06 -7.71 -6.71
C ASP A 246 -1.84 -7.14 -5.97
N ASN A 247 -1.33 -7.89 -4.99
CA ASN A 247 -0.23 -7.43 -4.16
C ASN A 247 1.09 -7.25 -4.92
N LEU A 248 1.49 -8.20 -5.76
CA LEU A 248 2.77 -8.17 -6.45
C LEU A 248 2.75 -7.18 -7.62
N PHE A 249 1.71 -7.20 -8.45
CA PHE A 249 1.59 -6.25 -9.55
C PHE A 249 1.35 -4.84 -9.03
N GLY A 250 0.59 -4.68 -7.95
CA GLY A 250 0.38 -3.39 -7.31
C GLY A 250 1.66 -2.78 -6.78
N ASP A 251 2.54 -3.59 -6.20
CA ASP A 251 3.89 -3.18 -5.79
C ASP A 251 4.64 -2.55 -6.96
N MET A 252 4.89 -3.35 -8.00
CA MET A 252 5.69 -2.93 -9.16
C MET A 252 5.07 -1.75 -9.91
N LEU A 253 3.77 -1.81 -10.21
CA LEU A 253 3.09 -0.76 -10.98
C LEU A 253 3.01 0.55 -10.19
N SER A 254 2.89 0.49 -8.88
CA SER A 254 2.88 1.69 -8.05
C SER A 254 4.24 2.37 -7.97
N ASP A 255 5.32 1.62 -7.95
CA ASP A 255 6.67 2.18 -7.99
C ASP A 255 6.99 2.76 -9.39
N VAL A 256 6.51 2.11 -10.46
CA VAL A 256 6.57 2.68 -11.82
C VAL A 256 5.82 4.00 -11.87
N ALA A 257 4.57 4.04 -11.39
CA ALA A 257 3.75 5.26 -11.39
C ALA A 257 4.36 6.37 -10.53
N ALA A 258 4.97 6.02 -9.40
CA ALA A 258 5.68 6.95 -8.55
C ALA A 258 6.86 7.60 -9.29
N MET A 259 7.62 6.80 -10.05
CA MET A 259 8.72 7.30 -10.87
C MET A 259 8.26 8.17 -12.05
N LEU A 260 7.06 7.96 -12.60
CA LEU A 260 6.48 8.86 -13.61
C LEU A 260 6.39 10.31 -13.11
N THR A 261 6.24 10.52 -11.80
CA THR A 261 6.13 11.86 -11.22
C THR A 261 7.49 12.56 -11.08
N GLY A 262 8.58 11.80 -11.00
CA GLY A 262 9.92 12.30 -10.71
C GLY A 262 10.09 12.94 -9.32
N SER A 263 9.07 12.88 -8.46
CA SER A 263 9.05 13.54 -7.15
C SER A 263 8.58 12.56 -6.07
N LEU A 264 9.30 11.44 -5.90
CA LEU A 264 8.94 10.35 -4.98
C LEU A 264 8.61 10.84 -3.55
N GLY A 265 9.36 11.84 -3.05
CA GLY A 265 9.14 12.42 -1.72
C GLY A 265 7.82 13.17 -1.53
N MET A 266 7.06 13.42 -2.61
CA MET A 266 5.76 14.12 -2.57
C MET A 266 4.57 13.15 -2.52
N LEU A 267 4.80 11.84 -2.63
CA LEU A 267 3.74 10.86 -2.81
C LEU A 267 3.35 10.20 -1.48
N PRO A 268 2.16 10.50 -0.93
CA PRO A 268 1.68 9.82 0.26
C PRO A 268 1.22 8.39 -0.09
N SER A 269 1.09 7.55 0.92
CA SER A 269 0.36 6.29 0.81
C SER A 269 -0.54 6.09 2.01
N ALA A 270 -1.66 5.40 1.82
CA ALA A 270 -2.55 5.00 2.91
C ALA A 270 -2.84 3.51 2.81
N SER A 271 -2.87 2.81 3.94
CA SER A 271 -3.24 1.40 4.02
C SER A 271 -4.43 1.29 4.93
N LEU A 272 -5.54 0.78 4.41
CA LEU A 272 -6.83 0.82 5.09
C LEU A 272 -7.43 -0.57 5.19
N GLY A 273 -8.01 -0.89 6.35
CA GLY A 273 -8.78 -2.12 6.52
C GLY A 273 -10.27 -1.94 6.24
N ALA A 274 -11.05 -2.94 6.64
CA ALA A 274 -12.50 -2.92 6.52
C ALA A 274 -13.13 -1.94 7.52
N VAL A 275 -14.31 -1.43 7.19
CA VAL A 275 -15.11 -0.69 8.17
C VAL A 275 -15.62 -1.69 9.21
N ASN A 276 -15.29 -1.47 10.47
CA ASN A 276 -15.79 -2.31 11.56
C ASN A 276 -17.24 -1.95 11.93
N GLU A 277 -17.86 -2.75 12.81
CA GLU A 277 -19.26 -2.55 13.26
C GLU A 277 -19.53 -1.16 13.85
N LYS A 278 -18.49 -0.48 14.35
CA LYS A 278 -18.57 0.88 14.92
C LYS A 278 -18.34 1.98 13.88
N GLY A 279 -18.27 1.64 12.59
CA GLY A 279 -18.00 2.59 11.51
C GLY A 279 -16.55 3.05 11.42
N LYS A 280 -15.64 2.51 12.25
CA LYS A 280 -14.21 2.86 12.24
C LYS A 280 -13.47 1.99 11.24
N ARG A 281 -12.60 2.61 10.46
CA ARG A 281 -11.69 1.94 9.53
C ARG A 281 -10.29 1.96 10.15
N PRO A 282 -9.64 0.80 10.38
CA PRO A 282 -8.24 0.79 10.79
C PRO A 282 -7.39 1.32 9.64
N GLY A 283 -6.35 2.08 9.98
CA GLY A 283 -5.44 2.69 9.01
C GLY A 283 -4.32 3.48 9.67
#